data_AF-A0A5M3Z636-F1
#
_entry.id   AF-A0A5M3Z636-F1
#
_cell.length_a   1.000
_cell.length_b   1.000
_cell.length_c   1.000
_cell.angle_alpha   90.00
_cell.angle_beta   90.00
_cell.angle_gamma   90.00
#
_symmetry.space_group_name_H-M   'P 1'
#
loop_
_entity.id
_entity.type
_entity.pdbx_description
1 polymer ?
#
loop_
_entity_poly.entity_id
_entity_poly.type
_entity_poly.pdbx_seq_one_letter_code
_entity_poly.pdbx_strand_id
1 'polypeptide(L)'
;MYRSAAPKLSLSISAAQNVRPTLSLKSPGLPRTPISPSAASPTAKRFSSLQVPSYNYSNSCASKSILKKQPGGHNAVPEKRIQFKGTPTVHCVTPIENPEEYYGSYVKLSREERRWMVQSDRRRYSVTDCAAVQSDDTSVAIVEKNTQKSSAQIHFLENVTADLNAYRGVHPILALESHQESLAKLVNKALLHLPVASGDTTTAHGTISLTNCSQPRRKPDFISVTRGPGMRANLFVGLDTGKALSVAWQIPFVGVHHMQAHLLTPRLVSALSHNQDNTPTTIPSPITPEFPFLSILVSGGHSILVKSASITDHEVMASSADIAIGESLDKSAREILPDDLLTNAKNTMYGKILEQFAFPNGPIDYANYRPPTKRGDEVIKRETPWGWSLTTPFANTRHLQFSFSSIASAVTKIVAQKKKAGETLSYDERVDLARESMRVCFEHLASRTVIALEALRAQPERQEIKTLIVSGGVAANRFLMTVLRSFLDVRGFGHVDIVAPPPYLCTDNAAMIGWAGIEMFEAGWRTDLGVRALRKWSLDPQADDGGVLGPNGWQRV
;
A
#
# COMPACT_ATOMS: atom_id res chain seq x y z
N MET A 1 -22.06 -58.02 30.08
CA MET A 1 -21.49 -58.26 31.43
C MET A 1 -20.19 -57.48 31.53
N TYR A 2 -20.01 -56.76 32.64
CA TYR A 2 -18.77 -56.14 33.16
C TYR A 2 -18.01 -55.14 32.26
N ARG A 3 -18.14 -53.83 32.47
CA ARG A 3 -17.61 -52.95 33.56
C ARG A 3 -16.09 -52.82 33.63
N SER A 4 -15.73 -51.54 33.80
CA SER A 4 -14.56 -51.00 34.49
C SER A 4 -13.27 -51.03 33.67
N ALA A 5 -12.36 -50.09 33.82
CA ALA A 5 -12.34 -48.76 34.40
C ALA A 5 -10.97 -48.19 34.04
N ALA A 6 -10.90 -46.87 33.93
CA ALA A 6 -9.67 -46.12 33.74
C ALA A 6 -8.64 -46.33 34.87
N PRO A 7 -7.38 -46.01 34.59
CA PRO A 7 -6.60 -45.04 35.38
C PRO A 7 -6.16 -43.89 34.45
N LYS A 8 -6.25 -42.58 34.72
CA LYS A 8 -5.95 -41.74 35.90
C LYS A 8 -4.58 -42.02 36.53
N LEU A 9 -3.65 -41.07 36.35
CA LEU A 9 -2.61 -40.54 37.26
C LEU A 9 -1.61 -39.76 36.35
N SER A 10 -1.45 -38.43 36.44
CA SER A 10 -0.69 -37.65 37.45
C SER A 10 0.81 -38.05 37.49
N LEU A 11 1.82 -37.20 37.73
CA LEU A 11 1.93 -35.86 38.31
C LEU A 11 3.34 -35.30 38.01
N SER A 12 3.45 -33.97 38.06
CA SER A 12 4.54 -33.03 38.35
C SER A 12 5.98 -33.43 38.81
N ILE A 13 6.96 -32.71 38.22
CA ILE A 13 8.03 -31.84 38.81
C ILE A 13 9.34 -32.43 39.44
N SER A 14 10.47 -32.07 38.78
CA SER A 14 11.77 -31.50 39.27
C SER A 14 12.95 -32.32 39.84
N ALA A 15 14.13 -31.88 39.35
CA ALA A 15 15.49 -31.70 39.92
C ALA A 15 16.30 -32.86 40.54
N ALA A 16 17.52 -33.02 40.01
CA ALA A 16 18.80 -33.16 40.74
C ALA A 16 19.96 -33.05 39.72
N GLN A 17 20.85 -32.05 39.81
CA GLN A 17 22.10 -32.02 40.58
C GLN A 17 23.11 -33.12 40.23
N ASN A 18 24.34 -32.70 39.93
CA ASN A 18 25.50 -33.24 40.65
C ASN A 18 26.56 -32.15 40.90
N VAL A 19 27.11 -32.23 42.10
CA VAL A 19 27.88 -31.27 42.91
C VAL A 19 29.37 -31.71 42.89
N ARG A 20 30.42 -30.86 43.02
CA ARG A 20 31.03 -30.33 44.28
C ARG A 20 32.34 -29.51 44.02
N PRO A 21 33.03 -28.91 45.03
CA PRO A 21 33.05 -27.49 45.47
C PRO A 21 34.45 -26.80 45.28
N THR A 22 34.70 -25.49 45.53
CA THR A 22 34.92 -24.82 46.84
C THR A 22 34.99 -23.26 46.74
N LEU A 23 34.42 -22.57 47.76
CA LEU A 23 34.80 -21.33 48.52
C LEU A 23 35.54 -20.17 47.80
N SER A 24 35.26 -18.85 47.95
CA SER A 24 34.83 -18.02 49.09
C SER A 24 34.47 -16.58 48.62
N LEU A 25 33.62 -15.90 49.40
CA LEU A 25 33.14 -14.50 49.28
C LEU A 25 34.21 -13.39 49.34
N LYS A 26 33.96 -12.26 48.65
CA LYS A 26 33.65 -10.92 49.24
C LYS A 26 33.42 -9.83 48.15
N SER A 27 32.36 -9.04 48.33
CA SER A 27 32.06 -7.73 47.69
C SER A 27 32.69 -6.57 48.51
N PRO A 28 32.46 -5.25 48.27
CA PRO A 28 31.83 -4.49 47.16
C PRO A 28 32.66 -3.24 46.70
N GLY A 29 32.21 -2.49 45.68
CA GLY A 29 32.77 -1.16 45.37
C GLY A 29 31.97 -0.38 44.31
N LEU A 30 31.53 0.82 44.68
CA LEU A 30 30.58 1.72 44.01
C LEU A 30 31.34 2.81 43.17
N PRO A 31 30.69 3.83 42.56
CA PRO A 31 30.72 4.15 41.12
C PRO A 31 31.59 5.39 40.76
N ARG A 32 31.68 5.76 39.47
CA ARG A 32 31.87 7.17 39.02
C ARG A 32 31.64 7.34 37.50
N THR A 33 30.77 8.29 37.15
CA THR A 33 30.65 8.98 35.84
C THR A 33 31.65 10.15 35.77
N PRO A 34 31.56 11.07 34.79
CA PRO A 34 31.73 10.99 33.33
C PRO A 34 32.94 11.88 32.91
N ILE A 35 33.25 12.07 31.62
CA ILE A 35 33.84 13.29 31.01
C ILE A 35 33.98 13.08 29.48
N SER A 36 33.41 13.99 28.70
CA SER A 36 33.79 14.27 27.30
C SER A 36 34.80 15.45 27.31
N PRO A 37 35.70 15.62 26.31
CA PRO A 37 35.29 16.39 25.13
C PRO A 37 35.98 16.06 23.78
N SER A 38 35.28 16.49 22.73
CA SER A 38 35.55 16.82 21.32
C SER A 38 36.94 16.75 20.65
N ALA A 39 36.84 16.30 19.37
CA ALA A 39 37.31 16.85 18.09
C ALA A 39 38.81 17.14 17.81
N ALA A 40 39.38 16.39 16.85
CA ALA A 40 40.34 16.88 15.87
C ALA A 40 40.43 15.95 14.63
N SER A 41 40.28 16.52 13.45
CA SER A 41 40.84 16.08 12.15
C SER A 41 41.97 17.09 11.81
N PRO A 42 42.99 16.89 10.94
CA PRO A 42 43.11 15.91 9.84
C PRO A 42 44.54 15.30 9.62
N THR A 43 44.63 14.46 8.58
CA THR A 43 45.80 14.19 7.70
C THR A 43 46.91 13.20 8.10
N ALA A 44 47.01 12.16 7.25
CA ALA A 44 48.20 11.48 6.74
C ALA A 44 49.14 10.75 7.73
N LYS A 45 49.16 9.42 7.63
CA LYS A 45 50.39 8.66 7.28
C LYS A 45 50.07 7.19 6.98
N ARG A 46 50.82 6.69 6.01
CA ARG A 46 50.79 5.36 5.39
C ARG A 46 51.44 4.31 6.31
N PHE A 47 50.92 3.08 6.21
CA PHE A 47 51.52 1.76 6.51
C PHE A 47 52.01 1.47 7.94
N SER A 48 51.25 0.62 8.66
CA SER A 48 51.85 -0.51 9.37
C SER A 48 50.93 -1.74 9.32
N SER A 49 51.54 -2.88 9.01
CA SER A 49 50.98 -4.21 9.04
C SER A 49 50.44 -4.58 10.42
N LEU A 50 49.15 -4.92 10.52
CA LEU A 50 48.59 -5.68 11.63
C LEU A 50 47.67 -6.76 11.05
N GLN A 51 47.93 -7.98 11.48
CA GLN A 51 47.35 -9.23 11.02
C GLN A 51 45.82 -9.22 11.13
N VAL A 52 45.14 -9.42 10.01
CA VAL A 52 43.74 -9.83 10.00
C VAL A 52 43.71 -11.32 10.36
N PRO A 53 42.89 -11.77 11.34
CA PRO A 53 42.69 -13.20 11.56
C PRO A 53 42.10 -13.80 10.29
N SER A 54 42.82 -14.72 9.66
CA SER A 54 42.25 -15.56 8.61
C SER A 54 41.19 -16.46 9.24
N TYR A 55 39.93 -16.10 9.10
CA TYR A 55 38.86 -17.06 9.30
C TYR A 55 38.92 -18.03 8.12
N ASN A 56 39.55 -19.18 8.33
CA ASN A 56 39.38 -20.32 7.45
C ASN A 56 37.92 -20.73 7.53
N TYR A 57 37.14 -20.36 6.52
CA TYR A 57 35.83 -20.95 6.30
C TYR A 57 36.05 -22.37 5.77
N SER A 58 35.99 -23.37 6.65
CA SER A 58 35.92 -24.76 6.20
C SER A 58 34.51 -25.00 5.66
N ASN A 59 34.40 -24.97 4.34
CA ASN A 59 33.18 -25.36 3.65
C ASN A 59 32.99 -26.88 3.87
N SER A 60 32.10 -27.26 4.78
CA SER A 60 31.77 -28.66 5.05
C SER A 60 30.68 -29.20 4.12
N CYS A 61 30.47 -28.60 2.95
CA CYS A 61 29.68 -29.18 1.88
C CYS A 61 30.46 -30.28 1.15
N ALA A 62 30.53 -31.46 1.77
CA ALA A 62 30.69 -32.70 1.01
C ALA A 62 29.40 -32.94 0.22
N SER A 63 29.34 -32.49 -1.03
CA SER A 63 28.29 -32.84 -1.98
C SER A 63 28.36 -34.34 -2.28
N LYS A 64 27.74 -35.16 -1.42
CA LYS A 64 27.52 -36.58 -1.70
C LYS A 64 26.29 -36.70 -2.59
N SER A 65 26.55 -36.95 -3.88
CA SER A 65 25.57 -37.43 -4.84
C SER A 65 24.81 -38.63 -4.25
N ILE A 66 23.49 -38.50 -4.08
CA ILE A 66 22.59 -39.63 -3.80
C ILE A 66 22.17 -40.22 -5.16
N LEU A 67 23.13 -40.82 -5.87
CA LEU A 67 22.86 -41.80 -6.90
C LEU A 67 23.52 -43.11 -6.46
N LYS A 68 22.66 -44.10 -6.21
CA LYS A 68 22.97 -45.37 -5.56
C LYS A 68 23.89 -46.21 -6.43
N LYS A 69 25.08 -46.58 -5.92
CA LYS A 69 25.81 -47.76 -6.38
C LYS A 69 25.31 -48.96 -5.56
N GLN A 70 24.67 -49.93 -6.21
CA GLN A 70 24.49 -51.28 -5.65
C GLN A 70 25.89 -51.93 -5.56
N PRO A 71 26.22 -52.68 -4.49
CA PRO A 71 25.73 -54.07 -4.37
C PRO A 71 25.56 -54.64 -2.93
N GLY A 72 24.62 -55.60 -2.79
CA GLY A 72 24.76 -56.82 -1.97
C GLY A 72 24.56 -56.78 -0.44
N GLY A 73 23.70 -57.68 0.07
CA GLY A 73 23.86 -58.29 1.42
C GLY A 73 22.69 -58.16 2.41
N HIS A 74 22.10 -59.31 2.78
CA HIS A 74 21.04 -59.63 3.74
C HIS A 74 20.97 -58.92 5.11
N ASN A 75 19.76 -58.48 5.53
CA ASN A 75 18.89 -59.03 6.60
C ASN A 75 17.95 -57.94 7.18
N ALA A 76 16.68 -58.31 7.38
CA ALA A 76 15.54 -57.40 7.52
C ALA A 76 15.06 -57.16 8.97
N VAL A 77 14.64 -55.92 9.25
CA VAL A 77 13.63 -55.54 10.27
C VAL A 77 12.74 -54.47 9.63
N PRO A 78 11.39 -54.52 9.71
CA PRO A 78 10.54 -53.65 8.90
C PRO A 78 10.24 -52.32 9.61
N GLU A 79 10.93 -51.25 9.21
CA GLU A 79 10.45 -49.87 9.44
C GLU A 79 9.30 -49.58 8.47
N LYS A 80 8.11 -49.27 9.00
CA LYS A 80 6.98 -48.78 8.21
C LYS A 80 7.30 -47.39 7.66
N ARG A 81 7.95 -47.35 6.50
CA ARG A 81 8.21 -46.13 5.72
C ARG A 81 7.02 -45.82 4.82
N ILE A 82 6.62 -44.55 4.79
CA ILE A 82 5.61 -44.02 3.86
C ILE A 82 6.09 -44.33 2.43
N GLN A 83 5.38 -45.21 1.73
CA GLN A 83 5.65 -45.52 0.32
C GLN A 83 4.93 -44.50 -0.56
N PHE A 84 5.69 -43.69 -1.28
CA PHE A 84 5.18 -42.93 -2.42
C PHE A 84 5.08 -43.87 -3.62
N LYS A 85 3.92 -43.91 -4.30
CA LYS A 85 3.67 -44.73 -5.50
C LYS A 85 4.41 -44.23 -6.77
N GLY A 86 5.46 -43.46 -6.61
CA GLY A 86 6.30 -42.90 -7.68
C GLY A 86 7.47 -42.12 -7.08
N THR A 87 8.54 -41.91 -7.85
CA THR A 87 9.69 -41.09 -7.46
C THR A 87 9.24 -39.63 -7.37
N PRO A 88 9.21 -38.98 -6.18
CA PRO A 88 8.93 -37.55 -6.12
C PRO A 88 10.09 -36.82 -6.81
N THR A 89 9.79 -36.12 -7.89
CA THR A 89 10.76 -35.23 -8.53
C THR A 89 10.70 -33.92 -7.77
N VAL A 90 11.60 -33.75 -6.80
CA VAL A 90 11.75 -32.48 -6.07
C VAL A 90 12.68 -31.60 -6.90
N HIS A 91 12.11 -30.61 -7.59
CA HIS A 91 12.91 -29.53 -8.16
C HIS A 91 13.23 -28.54 -7.03
N CYS A 92 14.39 -28.70 -6.41
CA CYS A 92 14.93 -27.67 -5.52
C CYS A 92 15.38 -26.49 -6.37
N VAL A 93 14.71 -25.34 -6.28
CA VAL A 93 15.26 -24.07 -6.76
C VAL A 93 16.10 -23.51 -5.62
N THR A 94 17.38 -23.85 -5.59
CA THR A 94 18.37 -23.16 -4.75
C THR A 94 18.66 -21.79 -5.37
N PRO A 95 18.81 -20.71 -4.59
CA PRO A 95 19.47 -19.51 -5.10
C PRO A 95 20.86 -19.93 -5.58
N ILE A 96 21.15 -19.73 -6.86
CA ILE A 96 22.50 -19.95 -7.39
C ILE A 96 23.39 -18.87 -6.77
N GLU A 97 24.22 -19.28 -5.81
CA GLU A 97 25.43 -18.55 -5.44
C GLU A 97 26.52 -18.93 -6.45
N ASN A 98 26.75 -18.09 -7.46
CA ASN A 98 28.08 -18.00 -8.05
C ASN A 98 28.36 -16.59 -8.63
N PRO A 99 29.41 -15.86 -8.18
CA PRO A 99 29.66 -14.47 -8.56
C PRO A 99 30.42 -14.23 -9.87
N GLU A 100 30.69 -15.23 -10.71
CA GLU A 100 31.49 -15.04 -11.94
C GLU A 100 30.96 -15.87 -13.12
N GLU A 101 30.07 -15.29 -13.92
CA GLU A 101 29.90 -15.68 -15.34
C GLU A 101 29.29 -14.50 -16.12
N TYR A 102 30.15 -13.49 -16.30
CA TYR A 102 29.95 -12.30 -17.12
C TYR A 102 30.63 -12.58 -18.47
N TYR A 103 29.92 -13.17 -19.44
CA TYR A 103 30.01 -12.99 -20.92
C TYR A 103 29.49 -14.20 -21.74
N GLY A 104 28.52 -13.95 -22.65
CA GLY A 104 28.16 -14.77 -23.82
C GLY A 104 26.84 -15.55 -23.70
N SER A 105 25.95 -15.68 -24.70
CA SER A 105 25.85 -15.15 -26.06
C SER A 105 24.36 -15.15 -26.47
N TYR A 106 23.99 -14.24 -27.39
CA TYR A 106 22.63 -13.93 -27.81
C TYR A 106 22.03 -15.05 -28.68
N VAL A 107 20.87 -15.60 -28.32
CA VAL A 107 20.10 -16.52 -29.18
C VAL A 107 18.83 -15.82 -29.65
N LYS A 108 18.67 -15.72 -30.98
CA LYS A 108 17.51 -15.12 -31.65
C LYS A 108 16.38 -16.15 -31.69
N LEU A 109 15.23 -15.83 -31.07
CA LEU A 109 14.02 -16.65 -31.15
C LEU A 109 13.55 -16.84 -32.60
N SER A 110 13.02 -18.04 -32.89
CA SER A 110 12.65 -18.47 -34.23
C SER A 110 11.33 -17.83 -34.70
N ARG A 111 11.10 -17.83 -36.03
CA ARG A 111 9.94 -17.19 -36.67
C ARG A 111 8.62 -17.95 -36.39
N GLU A 112 8.70 -19.21 -35.94
CA GLU A 112 7.54 -20.07 -35.68
C GLU A 112 6.93 -19.85 -34.28
N GLU A 113 7.73 -19.44 -33.29
CA GLU A 113 7.25 -19.09 -31.94
C GLU A 113 6.40 -17.81 -31.93
N ARG A 114 6.53 -16.95 -32.95
CA ARG A 114 5.69 -15.74 -33.12
C ARG A 114 4.31 -16.02 -33.70
N ARG A 115 4.02 -17.24 -34.14
CA ARG A 115 2.83 -17.54 -34.95
C ARG A 115 1.60 -18.02 -34.15
N TRP A 116 1.71 -18.17 -32.83
CA TRP A 116 0.64 -18.66 -31.96
C TRP A 116 -0.13 -17.58 -31.18
N MET A 117 -0.02 -16.30 -31.58
CA MET A 117 -0.58 -15.17 -30.84
C MET A 117 -1.72 -14.42 -31.54
N VAL A 118 -2.39 -15.00 -32.53
CA VAL A 118 -3.52 -14.32 -33.19
C VAL A 118 -4.71 -15.26 -33.43
N GLN A 119 -5.88 -14.74 -33.03
CA GLN A 119 -7.27 -15.17 -33.27
C GLN A 119 -7.88 -16.25 -32.37
N SER A 120 -8.67 -15.80 -31.40
CA SER A 120 -10.09 -16.15 -31.39
C SER A 120 -10.91 -15.04 -30.73
N ASP A 121 -11.97 -14.61 -31.42
CA ASP A 121 -13.01 -13.72 -30.91
C ASP A 121 -13.76 -14.47 -29.79
N ARG A 122 -13.33 -14.27 -28.55
CA ARG A 122 -13.99 -14.82 -27.36
C ARG A 122 -14.41 -13.66 -26.47
N ARG A 123 -15.65 -13.74 -25.98
CA ARG A 123 -16.27 -12.80 -25.02
C ARG A 123 -15.23 -12.38 -23.97
N ARG A 124 -14.75 -11.13 -24.05
CA ARG A 124 -13.66 -10.63 -23.19
C ARG A 124 -14.22 -10.35 -21.80
N TYR A 125 -14.06 -11.33 -20.93
CA TYR A 125 -14.05 -11.14 -19.49
C TYR A 125 -12.57 -11.04 -19.11
N SER A 126 -12.17 -10.01 -18.36
CA SER A 126 -10.80 -9.92 -17.83
C SER A 126 -10.83 -10.24 -16.35
N VAL A 127 -10.49 -11.47 -15.96
CA VAL A 127 -10.31 -11.85 -14.55
C VAL A 127 -8.86 -11.62 -14.16
N THR A 128 -8.65 -10.84 -13.10
CA THR A 128 -7.31 -10.53 -12.60
C THR A 128 -7.19 -11.03 -11.18
N ASP A 129 -6.15 -11.81 -10.89
CA ASP A 129 -5.71 -12.07 -9.50
C ASP A 129 -4.65 -11.02 -9.15
N CYS A 130 -4.86 -10.33 -8.02
CA CYS A 130 -4.17 -9.10 -7.70
C CYS A 130 -3.56 -9.20 -6.31
N ALA A 131 -2.26 -8.91 -6.18
CA ALA A 131 -1.61 -8.76 -4.88
C ALA A 131 -1.14 -7.32 -4.70
N ALA A 132 -1.55 -6.68 -3.60
CA ALA A 132 -1.02 -5.38 -3.19
C ALA A 132 -0.20 -5.54 -1.91
N VAL A 133 1.04 -5.06 -1.96
CA VAL A 133 1.98 -5.06 -0.83
C VAL A 133 2.75 -3.74 -0.84
N GLN A 134 2.20 -2.67 -0.27
CA GLN A 134 2.90 -1.36 -0.29
C GLN A 134 2.87 -0.56 1.01
N SER A 135 2.12 -0.98 2.02
CA SER A 135 2.12 -0.34 3.34
C SER A 135 2.39 -1.39 4.42
N ASP A 136 1.42 -1.56 5.30
CA ASP A 136 1.23 -2.52 6.38
C ASP A 136 0.10 -3.52 6.04
N ASP A 137 -0.66 -3.27 4.98
CA ASP A 137 -1.72 -4.14 4.49
C ASP A 137 -1.20 -5.14 3.45
N THR A 138 -1.47 -6.42 3.70
CA THR A 138 -1.43 -7.48 2.68
C THR A 138 -2.81 -7.60 2.08
N SER A 139 -2.98 -7.35 0.78
CA SER A 139 -4.30 -7.44 0.14
C SER A 139 -4.26 -8.32 -1.09
N VAL A 140 -5.32 -9.12 -1.28
CA VAL A 140 -5.55 -9.92 -2.48
C VAL A 140 -6.96 -9.68 -3.00
N ALA A 141 -7.11 -9.55 -4.33
CA ALA A 141 -8.41 -9.35 -4.96
C ALA A 141 -8.54 -10.10 -6.29
N ILE A 142 -9.78 -10.49 -6.60
CA ILE A 142 -10.17 -10.99 -7.91
C ILE A 142 -11.17 -10.01 -8.52
N VAL A 143 -10.73 -9.30 -9.56
CA VAL A 143 -11.55 -8.31 -10.27
C VAL A 143 -11.84 -8.82 -11.67
N GLU A 144 -13.12 -8.84 -12.03
CA GLU A 144 -13.60 -9.15 -13.38
C GLU A 144 -14.22 -7.92 -14.02
N LYS A 145 -13.83 -7.60 -15.26
CA LYS A 145 -14.52 -6.61 -16.08
C LYS A 145 -15.29 -7.28 -17.21
N ASN A 146 -16.55 -6.88 -17.37
CA ASN A 146 -17.37 -7.21 -18.53
C ASN A 146 -17.29 -6.07 -19.54
N THR A 147 -16.57 -6.32 -20.64
CA THR A 147 -16.33 -5.33 -21.70
C THR A 147 -17.61 -4.88 -22.42
N GLN A 148 -18.63 -5.73 -22.53
CA GLN A 148 -19.87 -5.39 -23.24
C GLN A 148 -20.75 -4.42 -22.46
N LYS A 149 -20.73 -4.52 -21.13
CA LYS A 149 -21.54 -3.70 -20.23
C LYS A 149 -20.76 -2.55 -19.58
N SER A 150 -19.46 -2.43 -19.88
CA SER A 150 -18.55 -1.53 -19.16
C SER A 150 -18.70 -1.66 -17.64
N SER A 151 -18.93 -2.88 -17.14
CA SER A 151 -19.20 -3.17 -15.73
C SER A 151 -18.09 -4.01 -15.12
N ALA A 152 -17.93 -3.91 -13.80
CA ALA A 152 -16.96 -4.67 -13.04
C ALA A 152 -17.63 -5.50 -11.94
N GLN A 153 -16.95 -6.55 -11.51
CA GLN A 153 -17.31 -7.37 -10.37
C GLN A 153 -16.06 -7.70 -9.56
N ILE A 154 -16.15 -7.56 -8.24
CA ILE A 154 -15.13 -8.04 -7.31
C ILE A 154 -15.63 -9.38 -6.77
N HIS A 155 -14.97 -10.48 -7.15
CA HIS A 155 -15.30 -11.82 -6.66
C HIS A 155 -14.66 -12.11 -5.30
N PHE A 156 -13.51 -11.48 -5.04
CA PHE A 156 -12.77 -11.59 -3.80
C PHE A 156 -12.06 -10.27 -3.54
N LEU A 157 -12.08 -9.81 -2.29
CA LEU A 157 -11.24 -8.73 -1.80
C LEU A 157 -11.06 -8.93 -0.30
N GLU A 158 -9.82 -9.10 0.14
CA GLU A 158 -9.51 -9.25 1.55
C GLU A 158 -8.17 -8.61 1.87
N ASN A 159 -8.12 -7.96 3.03
CA ASN A 159 -6.96 -7.26 3.55
C ASN A 159 -6.59 -7.84 4.92
N VAL A 160 -5.30 -8.04 5.15
CA VAL A 160 -4.71 -8.35 6.45
C VAL A 160 -3.73 -7.23 6.80
N THR A 161 -4.10 -6.43 7.80
CA THR A 161 -3.27 -5.36 8.34
C THR A 161 -2.30 -5.91 9.37
N ALA A 162 -1.02 -5.55 9.27
CA ALA A 162 -0.03 -5.90 10.28
C ALA A 162 -0.38 -5.28 11.65
N ASP A 163 -0.26 -6.06 12.73
CA ASP A 163 -0.43 -5.51 14.09
C ASP A 163 0.80 -4.70 14.49
N LEU A 164 0.63 -3.39 14.51
CA LEU A 164 1.69 -2.41 14.76
C LEU A 164 1.42 -1.56 16.00
N ASN A 165 0.47 -1.97 16.85
CA ASN A 165 0.01 -1.19 18.00
C ASN A 165 1.15 -0.80 18.96
N ALA A 166 2.11 -1.72 19.16
CA ALA A 166 3.28 -1.49 20.02
C ALA A 166 4.18 -0.33 19.54
N TYR A 167 4.22 -0.07 18.23
CA TYR A 167 5.10 0.94 17.64
C TYR A 167 4.37 2.26 17.34
N ARG A 168 3.03 2.28 17.47
CA ARG A 168 2.18 3.46 17.23
C ARG A 168 2.41 4.10 15.84
N GLY A 169 2.86 3.31 14.87
CA GLY A 169 3.23 3.69 13.51
C GLY A 169 3.78 2.49 12.71
N VAL A 170 4.06 2.68 11.41
CA VAL A 170 4.52 1.61 10.52
C VAL A 170 5.92 1.12 10.89
N HIS A 171 6.05 -0.18 11.18
CA HIS A 171 7.34 -0.84 11.44
C HIS A 171 7.73 -1.74 10.26
N PRO A 172 8.77 -1.41 9.48
CA PRO A 172 9.10 -2.09 8.22
C PRO A 172 9.25 -3.62 8.32
N ILE A 173 9.91 -4.10 9.37
CA ILE A 173 10.21 -5.54 9.53
C ILE A 173 8.93 -6.32 9.85
N LEU A 174 8.05 -5.78 10.69
CA LEU A 174 6.80 -6.45 11.07
C LEU A 174 5.80 -6.44 9.91
N ALA A 175 5.78 -5.37 9.13
CA ALA A 175 5.02 -5.35 7.88
C ALA A 175 5.52 -6.44 6.92
N LEU A 176 6.84 -6.58 6.73
CA LEU A 176 7.42 -7.64 5.91
C LEU A 176 7.03 -9.05 6.39
N GLU A 177 7.20 -9.34 7.68
CA GLU A 177 6.83 -10.61 8.29
C GLU A 177 5.33 -10.91 8.07
N SER A 178 4.47 -9.92 8.32
CA SER A 178 3.04 -10.03 8.06
C SER A 178 2.71 -10.36 6.60
N HIS A 179 3.37 -9.69 5.64
CA HIS A 179 3.20 -9.98 4.22
C HIS A 179 3.61 -11.41 3.87
N GLN A 180 4.76 -11.87 4.37
CA GLN A 180 5.27 -13.22 4.14
C GLN A 180 4.35 -14.30 4.72
N GLU A 181 3.78 -14.06 5.91
CA GLU A 181 2.89 -14.99 6.58
C GLU A 181 1.47 -15.03 5.98
N SER A 182 1.01 -13.92 5.41
CA SER A 182 -0.40 -13.73 5.03
C SER A 182 -0.65 -13.93 3.54
N LEU A 183 0.27 -13.51 2.66
CA LEU A 183 -0.01 -13.42 1.23
C LEU A 183 -0.41 -14.77 0.61
N ALA A 184 0.38 -15.82 0.84
CA ALA A 184 0.10 -17.14 0.28
C ALA A 184 -1.24 -17.72 0.77
N LYS A 185 -1.60 -17.45 2.04
CA LYS A 185 -2.89 -17.87 2.61
C LYS A 185 -4.06 -17.14 1.95
N LEU A 186 -3.91 -15.83 1.73
CA LEU A 186 -4.90 -15.01 1.04
C LEU A 186 -5.07 -15.43 -0.42
N VAL A 187 -3.98 -15.66 -1.16
CA VAL A 187 -4.03 -16.19 -2.54
C VAL A 187 -4.77 -17.52 -2.55
N ASN A 188 -4.41 -18.48 -1.68
CA ASN A 188 -5.09 -19.77 -1.60
C ASN A 188 -6.61 -19.64 -1.32
N LYS A 189 -7.02 -18.68 -0.47
CA LYS A 189 -8.43 -18.37 -0.22
C LYS A 189 -9.11 -17.72 -1.43
N ALA A 190 -8.42 -16.81 -2.12
CA ALA A 190 -8.90 -16.13 -3.30
C ALA A 190 -9.23 -17.10 -4.44
N LEU A 191 -8.37 -18.12 -4.67
CA LEU A 191 -8.58 -19.11 -5.73
C LEU A 191 -9.97 -19.76 -5.72
N LEU A 192 -10.55 -19.99 -4.53
CA LEU A 192 -11.87 -20.59 -4.38
C LEU A 192 -13.01 -19.71 -4.94
N HIS A 193 -12.75 -18.40 -5.08
CA HIS A 193 -13.69 -17.40 -5.55
C HIS A 193 -13.52 -17.09 -7.04
N LEU A 194 -12.58 -17.74 -7.74
CA LEU A 194 -12.50 -17.63 -9.19
C LEU A 194 -13.82 -18.09 -9.83
N PRO A 195 -14.28 -17.42 -10.90
CA PRO A 195 -15.51 -17.81 -11.59
C PRO A 195 -15.50 -19.28 -12.02
N VAL A 196 -16.64 -19.95 -11.91
CA VAL A 196 -16.79 -21.33 -12.38
C VAL A 196 -16.63 -21.36 -13.90
N ALA A 197 -15.89 -22.32 -14.44
CA ALA A 197 -15.83 -22.53 -15.88
C ALA A 197 -17.12 -23.21 -16.37
N SER A 198 -17.95 -22.51 -17.14
CA SER A 198 -19.20 -23.04 -17.72
C SER A 198 -19.30 -22.74 -19.23
N GLY A 199 -19.63 -23.75 -20.05
CA GLY A 199 -19.73 -23.65 -21.52
C GLY A 199 -18.39 -23.53 -22.27
N ASP A 200 -18.42 -23.49 -23.62
CA ASP A 200 -17.38 -23.52 -24.69
C ASP A 200 -15.95 -22.96 -24.44
N THR A 201 -15.69 -22.36 -23.29
CA THR A 201 -14.37 -22.04 -22.71
C THR A 201 -13.60 -23.24 -22.15
N THR A 202 -14.13 -24.47 -22.26
CA THR A 202 -13.51 -25.73 -21.81
C THR A 202 -12.34 -26.20 -22.68
N THR A 203 -11.45 -25.29 -23.08
CA THR A 203 -10.10 -25.69 -23.51
C THR A 203 -9.28 -25.90 -22.25
N ALA A 204 -8.65 -27.07 -22.08
CA ALA A 204 -7.88 -27.44 -20.89
C ALA A 204 -6.86 -26.38 -20.40
N HIS A 205 -6.42 -25.49 -21.29
CA HIS A 205 -5.47 -24.40 -21.02
C HIS A 205 -6.07 -23.17 -20.29
N GLY A 206 -7.39 -23.00 -20.31
CA GLY A 206 -8.10 -21.83 -19.76
C GLY A 206 -8.74 -22.06 -18.37
N THR A 207 -8.54 -23.25 -17.80
CA THR A 207 -9.16 -23.65 -16.53
C THR A 207 -8.11 -24.09 -15.52
N ILE A 208 -8.40 -23.91 -14.24
CA ILE A 208 -7.61 -24.48 -13.15
C ILE A 208 -8.47 -25.42 -12.30
N SER A 209 -7.90 -26.56 -11.92
CA SER A 209 -8.53 -27.51 -11.01
C SER A 209 -7.99 -27.29 -9.61
N LEU A 210 -8.88 -26.98 -8.67
CA LEU A 210 -8.53 -26.79 -7.26
C LEU A 210 -8.86 -28.06 -6.49
N THR A 211 -8.00 -28.48 -5.57
CA THR A 211 -8.17 -29.72 -4.78
C THR A 211 -9.49 -29.75 -3.99
N ASN A 212 -10.00 -28.56 -3.63
CA ASN A 212 -11.16 -28.40 -2.77
C ASN A 212 -12.42 -27.99 -3.54
N CYS A 213 -12.41 -28.00 -4.88
CA CYS A 213 -13.57 -27.66 -5.71
C CYS A 213 -13.88 -28.80 -6.67
N SER A 214 -15.15 -29.23 -6.69
CA SER A 214 -15.62 -30.26 -7.63
C SER A 214 -15.69 -29.76 -9.08
N GLN A 215 -15.77 -28.45 -9.28
CA GLN A 215 -15.85 -27.82 -10.60
C GLN A 215 -14.56 -27.04 -10.92
N PRO A 216 -14.06 -27.13 -12.17
CA PRO A 216 -12.91 -26.33 -12.60
C PRO A 216 -13.26 -24.83 -12.57
N ARG A 217 -12.27 -24.01 -12.22
CA ARG A 217 -12.39 -22.55 -12.22
C ARG A 217 -11.80 -21.97 -13.49
N ARG A 218 -12.33 -20.83 -13.93
CA ARG A 218 -11.73 -20.05 -15.02
C ARG A 218 -10.43 -19.45 -14.51
N LYS A 219 -9.37 -19.68 -15.27
CA LYS A 219 -8.06 -19.11 -15.02
C LYS A 219 -8.09 -17.59 -15.24
N PRO A 220 -7.35 -16.80 -14.45
CA PRO A 220 -7.20 -15.37 -14.73
C PRO A 220 -6.60 -15.12 -16.11
N ASP A 221 -6.97 -14.01 -16.73
CA ASP A 221 -6.43 -13.59 -18.03
C ASP A 221 -5.03 -12.99 -17.89
N PHE A 222 -4.73 -12.41 -16.73
CA PHE A 222 -3.41 -11.90 -16.34
C PHE A 222 -3.30 -11.73 -14.83
N ILE A 223 -2.08 -11.45 -14.36
CA ILE A 223 -1.79 -11.10 -12.97
C ILE A 223 -1.35 -9.65 -12.89
N SER A 224 -1.92 -8.90 -11.95
CA SER A 224 -1.44 -7.55 -11.64
C SER A 224 -0.89 -7.47 -10.22
N VAL A 225 0.26 -6.81 -10.07
CA VAL A 225 0.86 -6.60 -8.75
C VAL A 225 1.45 -5.21 -8.65
N THR A 226 1.38 -4.64 -7.46
CA THR A 226 2.07 -3.39 -7.16
C THR A 226 3.58 -3.52 -7.35
N ARG A 227 4.14 -2.79 -8.31
CA ARG A 227 5.60 -2.74 -8.56
C ARG A 227 6.28 -1.61 -7.79
N GLY A 228 5.56 -0.54 -7.49
CA GLY A 228 6.05 0.56 -6.65
C GLY A 228 5.12 1.78 -6.63
N PRO A 229 5.50 2.89 -5.95
CA PRO A 229 6.70 3.07 -5.11
C PRO A 229 6.66 2.23 -3.80
N GLY A 230 7.52 2.44 -2.80
CA GLY A 230 7.36 1.81 -1.47
C GLY A 230 8.55 0.97 -0.98
N MET A 231 8.36 0.22 0.12
CA MET A 231 9.46 -0.55 0.72
C MET A 231 9.79 -1.77 -0.14
N ARG A 232 11.00 -1.81 -0.71
CA ARG A 232 11.40 -2.88 -1.65
C ARG A 232 11.19 -4.29 -1.10
N ALA A 233 11.57 -4.53 0.16
CA ALA A 233 11.44 -5.84 0.77
C ALA A 233 9.96 -6.30 0.77
N ASN A 234 9.05 -5.41 1.14
CA ASN A 234 7.62 -5.68 1.16
C ASN A 234 7.11 -5.91 -0.29
N LEU A 235 7.44 -5.00 -1.21
CA LEU A 235 7.04 -5.10 -2.61
C LEU A 235 7.48 -6.43 -3.27
N PHE A 236 8.67 -6.94 -2.94
CA PHE A 236 9.16 -8.21 -3.50
C PHE A 236 8.27 -9.40 -3.15
N VAL A 237 7.69 -9.44 -1.95
CA VAL A 237 6.79 -10.53 -1.54
C VAL A 237 5.61 -10.66 -2.51
N GLY A 238 4.96 -9.54 -2.83
CA GLY A 238 3.89 -9.50 -3.82
C GLY A 238 4.40 -9.76 -5.24
N LEU A 239 5.48 -9.08 -5.63
CA LEU A 239 6.00 -9.10 -7.00
C LEU A 239 6.45 -10.50 -7.42
N ASP A 240 7.19 -11.20 -6.57
CA ASP A 240 7.71 -12.53 -6.87
C ASP A 240 6.59 -13.57 -6.82
N THR A 241 5.62 -13.43 -5.92
CA THR A 241 4.40 -14.27 -5.91
C THR A 241 3.62 -14.12 -7.21
N GLY A 242 3.38 -12.88 -7.67
CA GLY A 242 2.63 -12.61 -8.90
C GLY A 242 3.34 -13.11 -10.16
N LYS A 243 4.67 -12.96 -10.22
CA LYS A 243 5.49 -13.56 -11.29
C LYS A 243 5.41 -15.08 -11.27
N ALA A 244 5.52 -15.70 -10.09
CA ALA A 244 5.42 -17.15 -9.96
C ALA A 244 4.06 -17.67 -10.45
N LEU A 245 2.96 -16.99 -10.10
CA LEU A 245 1.62 -17.30 -10.61
C LEU A 245 1.53 -17.11 -12.13
N SER A 246 2.03 -15.98 -12.65
CA SER A 246 2.07 -15.70 -14.09
C SER A 246 2.85 -16.77 -14.88
N VAL A 247 4.01 -17.22 -14.37
CA VAL A 247 4.80 -18.30 -14.98
C VAL A 247 4.08 -19.65 -14.84
N ALA A 248 3.61 -20.01 -13.65
CA ALA A 248 2.91 -21.28 -13.43
C ALA A 248 1.66 -21.41 -14.32
N TRP A 249 0.96 -20.29 -14.52
CA TRP A 249 -0.22 -20.23 -15.35
C TRP A 249 0.07 -19.81 -16.78
N GLN A 250 1.28 -19.45 -17.20
CA GLN A 250 1.54 -18.98 -18.57
C GLN A 250 0.57 -17.87 -19.01
N ILE A 251 0.32 -16.91 -18.11
CA ILE A 251 -0.53 -15.74 -18.38
C ILE A 251 0.29 -14.46 -18.23
N PRO A 252 -0.07 -13.36 -18.90
CA PRO A 252 0.67 -12.12 -18.82
C PRO A 252 0.73 -11.55 -17.40
N PHE A 253 1.72 -10.70 -17.18
CA PHE A 253 1.98 -10.00 -15.93
C PHE A 253 1.92 -8.48 -16.14
N VAL A 254 1.38 -7.75 -15.17
CA VAL A 254 1.30 -6.28 -15.19
C VAL A 254 1.78 -5.73 -13.83
N GLY A 255 2.90 -5.02 -13.85
CA GLY A 255 3.43 -4.28 -12.71
C GLY A 255 2.78 -2.92 -12.61
N VAL A 256 1.94 -2.71 -11.60
CA VAL A 256 1.10 -1.51 -11.45
C VAL A 256 1.77 -0.47 -10.55
N HIS A 257 1.64 0.80 -10.91
CA HIS A 257 2.01 1.92 -10.06
C HIS A 257 0.92 2.15 -9.00
N HIS A 258 1.28 2.13 -7.73
CA HIS A 258 0.29 2.20 -6.65
C HIS A 258 -0.48 3.51 -6.57
N MET A 259 0.21 4.65 -6.70
CA MET A 259 -0.50 5.93 -6.72
C MET A 259 -1.44 6.04 -7.92
N GLN A 260 -1.04 5.53 -9.09
CA GLN A 260 -1.90 5.46 -10.27
C GLN A 260 -3.16 4.64 -9.98
N ALA A 261 -3.05 3.53 -9.25
CA ALA A 261 -4.20 2.75 -8.83
C ALA A 261 -5.19 3.55 -7.99
N HIS A 262 -4.71 4.33 -7.02
CA HIS A 262 -5.55 5.26 -6.25
C HIS A 262 -6.25 6.31 -7.13
N LEU A 263 -5.59 6.81 -8.18
CA LEU A 263 -6.18 7.78 -9.12
C LEU A 263 -7.30 7.16 -9.95
N LEU A 264 -7.18 5.87 -10.31
CA LEU A 264 -8.14 5.15 -11.14
C LEU A 264 -9.28 4.49 -10.35
N THR A 265 -9.21 4.44 -9.02
CA THR A 265 -10.25 3.84 -8.17
C THR A 265 -11.67 4.36 -8.44
N PRO A 266 -11.94 5.67 -8.66
CA PRO A 266 -13.29 6.12 -8.98
C PRO A 266 -13.86 5.52 -10.27
N ARG A 267 -12.99 5.18 -11.23
CA ARG A 267 -13.37 4.50 -12.47
C ARG A 267 -13.77 3.04 -12.21
N LEU A 268 -13.11 2.37 -11.26
CA LEU A 268 -13.57 1.08 -10.74
C LEU A 268 -14.96 1.22 -10.11
N VAL A 269 -15.18 2.25 -9.28
CA VAL A 269 -16.48 2.49 -8.62
C VAL A 269 -17.58 2.68 -9.65
N SER A 270 -17.35 3.50 -10.69
CA SER A 270 -18.31 3.67 -11.79
C SER A 270 -18.62 2.33 -12.49
N ALA A 271 -17.61 1.51 -12.76
CA ALA A 271 -17.82 0.19 -13.36
C ALA A 271 -18.57 -0.79 -12.44
N LEU A 272 -18.34 -0.75 -11.12
CA LEU A 272 -19.07 -1.56 -10.14
C LEU A 272 -20.55 -1.16 -10.06
N SER A 273 -20.85 0.14 -10.12
CA SER A 273 -22.23 0.66 -10.12
C SER A 273 -23.03 0.16 -11.33
N HIS A 274 -22.43 0.09 -12.52
CA HIS A 274 -23.10 -0.47 -13.71
C HIS A 274 -23.55 -1.92 -13.57
N ASN A 275 -22.96 -2.69 -12.65
CA ASN A 275 -23.37 -4.07 -12.39
C ASN A 275 -24.59 -4.16 -11.45
N GLN A 276 -24.84 -3.11 -10.65
CA GLN A 276 -26.01 -3.02 -9.77
C GLN A 276 -27.25 -2.54 -10.54
N ASP A 277 -27.05 -1.74 -11.58
CA ASP A 277 -28.12 -1.27 -12.46
C ASP A 277 -28.58 -2.38 -13.42
N ASN A 278 -29.69 -3.04 -13.08
CA ASN A 278 -30.33 -4.07 -13.92
C ASN A 278 -31.09 -3.48 -15.13
N THR A 279 -30.86 -2.21 -15.49
CA THR A 279 -31.54 -1.61 -16.64
C THR A 279 -30.91 -2.13 -17.95
N PRO A 280 -31.69 -2.78 -18.84
CA PRO A 280 -31.17 -3.22 -20.13
C PRO A 280 -30.99 -2.00 -21.03
N THR A 281 -29.85 -1.33 -20.90
CA THR A 281 -29.42 -0.27 -21.82
C THR A 281 -28.74 -0.91 -23.02
N THR A 282 -29.16 -0.53 -24.22
CA THR A 282 -28.61 -1.00 -25.50
C THR A 282 -27.24 -0.38 -25.83
N ILE A 283 -26.84 0.65 -25.08
CA ILE A 283 -25.56 1.35 -25.22
C ILE A 283 -24.86 1.34 -23.86
N PRO A 284 -23.62 0.83 -23.76
CA PRO A 284 -22.88 0.84 -22.50
C PRO A 284 -22.55 2.27 -22.09
N SER A 285 -22.93 2.64 -20.86
CA SER A 285 -22.55 3.92 -20.26
C SER A 285 -21.02 4.02 -20.15
N PRO A 286 -20.43 5.19 -20.45
CA PRO A 286 -18.98 5.38 -20.33
C PRO A 286 -18.55 5.30 -18.86
N ILE A 287 -17.33 4.81 -18.64
CA ILE A 287 -16.74 4.76 -17.29
C ILE A 287 -16.33 6.18 -16.89
N THR A 288 -16.87 6.63 -15.76
CA THR A 288 -16.61 7.97 -15.21
C THR A 288 -15.68 7.88 -13.98
N PRO A 289 -14.89 8.94 -13.69
CA PRO A 289 -14.69 10.13 -14.51
C PRO A 289 -13.88 9.83 -15.78
N GLU A 290 -14.21 10.54 -16.86
CA GLU A 290 -13.43 10.56 -18.10
C GLU A 290 -12.19 11.45 -17.93
N PHE A 291 -11.15 11.18 -18.70
CA PHE A 291 -9.99 12.07 -18.76
C PHE A 291 -10.32 13.34 -19.58
N PRO A 292 -9.74 14.51 -19.24
CA PRO A 292 -8.88 14.77 -18.11
C PRO A 292 -9.66 15.01 -16.80
N PHE A 293 -9.10 14.57 -15.68
CA PHE A 293 -9.61 14.88 -14.34
C PHE A 293 -8.49 15.32 -13.40
N LEU A 294 -8.86 16.00 -12.31
CA LEU A 294 -7.94 16.39 -11.26
C LEU A 294 -8.17 15.48 -10.04
N SER A 295 -7.10 15.05 -9.40
CA SER A 295 -7.16 14.17 -8.23
C SER A 295 -6.35 14.71 -7.09
N ILE A 296 -6.94 14.72 -5.90
CA ILE A 296 -6.27 14.94 -4.63
C ILE A 296 -6.17 13.59 -3.93
N LEU A 297 -4.94 13.13 -3.70
CA LEU A 297 -4.69 11.93 -2.92
C LEU A 297 -4.16 12.34 -1.55
N VAL A 298 -4.99 12.14 -0.54
CA VAL A 298 -4.77 12.53 0.87
C VAL A 298 -4.91 11.33 1.79
N SER A 299 -3.77 10.76 2.17
CA SER A 299 -3.65 9.65 3.10
C SER A 299 -2.76 10.01 4.29
N GLY A 300 -2.48 9.04 5.16
CA GLY A 300 -1.49 9.19 6.23
C GLY A 300 -0.06 9.44 5.72
N GLY A 301 0.27 8.96 4.51
CA GLY A 301 1.62 9.06 3.93
C GLY A 301 1.74 9.92 2.68
N HIS A 302 0.62 10.34 2.09
CA HIS A 302 0.62 11.09 0.83
C HIS A 302 -0.31 12.29 0.88
N SER A 303 0.13 13.39 0.28
CA SER A 303 -0.68 14.57 0.01
C SER A 303 -0.21 15.16 -1.30
N ILE A 304 -0.86 14.74 -2.38
CA ILE A 304 -0.49 15.12 -3.74
C ILE A 304 -1.74 15.54 -4.52
N LEU A 305 -1.54 16.48 -5.44
CA LEU A 305 -2.52 16.96 -6.40
C LEU A 305 -2.01 16.61 -7.79
N VAL A 306 -2.80 15.83 -8.52
CA VAL A 306 -2.37 15.21 -9.79
C VAL A 306 -3.42 15.48 -10.85
N LYS A 307 -3.00 16.05 -11.98
CA LYS A 307 -3.81 16.13 -13.19
C LYS A 307 -3.59 14.85 -13.99
N SER A 308 -4.66 14.12 -14.27
CA SER A 308 -4.59 12.91 -15.11
C SER A 308 -5.17 13.24 -16.48
N ALA A 309 -4.33 13.25 -17.52
CA ALA A 309 -4.74 13.51 -18.90
C ALA A 309 -5.01 12.22 -19.69
N SER A 310 -4.40 11.11 -19.28
CA SER A 310 -4.69 9.78 -19.80
C SER A 310 -4.31 8.72 -18.74
N ILE A 311 -4.47 7.44 -19.07
CA ILE A 311 -4.05 6.35 -18.19
C ILE A 311 -2.53 6.32 -17.93
N THR A 312 -1.72 6.91 -18.81
CA THR A 312 -0.25 6.92 -18.67
C THR A 312 0.34 8.30 -18.47
N ASP A 313 -0.50 9.34 -18.47
CA ASP A 313 -0.08 10.74 -18.37
C ASP A 313 -0.71 11.39 -17.13
N HIS A 314 0.11 11.51 -16.08
CA HIS A 314 -0.26 12.01 -14.76
C HIS A 314 0.73 13.08 -14.31
N GLU A 315 0.36 14.36 -14.42
CA GLU A 315 1.20 15.50 -14.01
C GLU A 315 1.00 15.79 -12.52
N VAL A 316 2.08 15.81 -11.74
CA VAL A 316 2.02 16.14 -10.31
C VAL A 316 2.08 17.65 -10.13
N MET A 317 0.92 18.27 -10.01
CA MET A 317 0.78 19.73 -9.89
C MET A 317 1.25 20.27 -8.54
N ALA A 318 1.02 19.51 -7.46
CA ALA A 318 1.49 19.86 -6.12
C ALA A 318 1.74 18.59 -5.29
N SER A 319 2.75 18.64 -4.42
CA SER A 319 3.04 17.60 -3.44
C SER A 319 3.40 18.23 -2.10
N SER A 320 3.30 17.47 -1.00
CA SER A 320 3.76 17.96 0.30
C SER A 320 5.28 18.09 0.35
N ALA A 321 5.74 19.25 0.79
CA ALA A 321 7.15 19.53 1.05
C ALA A 321 7.66 18.89 2.35
N ASP A 322 6.75 18.58 3.26
CA ASP A 322 7.07 18.11 4.62
C ASP A 322 6.38 16.78 4.97
N ILE A 323 5.29 16.82 5.73
CA ILE A 323 4.50 15.67 6.17
C ILE A 323 3.19 15.62 5.39
N ALA A 324 2.54 14.46 5.33
CA ALA A 324 1.20 14.37 4.75
C ALA A 324 0.14 15.00 5.67
N ILE A 325 -1.00 15.38 5.10
CA ILE A 325 -2.13 15.95 5.85
C ILE A 325 -2.66 14.96 6.89
N GLY A 326 -2.72 13.67 6.58
CA GLY A 326 -3.13 12.63 7.53
C GLY A 326 -2.18 12.54 8.73
N GLU A 327 -0.87 12.56 8.50
CA GLU A 327 0.13 12.59 9.57
C GLU A 327 0.02 13.86 10.43
N SER A 328 -0.23 15.02 9.82
CA SER A 328 -0.46 16.26 10.56
C SER A 328 -1.68 16.16 11.46
N LEU A 329 -2.80 15.63 10.93
CA LEU A 329 -4.03 15.42 11.71
C LEU A 329 -3.82 14.42 12.84
N ASP A 330 -3.10 13.32 12.60
CA ASP A 330 -2.81 12.32 13.64
C ASP A 330 -1.91 12.89 14.74
N LYS A 331 -0.91 13.71 14.40
CA LYS A 331 -0.08 14.41 15.40
C LYS A 331 -0.90 15.40 16.20
N SER A 332 -1.71 16.23 15.55
CA SER A 332 -2.63 17.14 16.23
C SER A 332 -3.60 16.38 17.14
N ALA A 333 -4.16 15.26 16.68
CA ALA A 333 -5.09 14.45 17.44
C ALA A 333 -4.49 13.92 18.74
N ARG A 334 -3.23 13.47 18.72
CA ARG A 334 -2.53 12.98 19.93
C ARG A 334 -2.32 14.06 20.99
N GLU A 335 -2.19 15.33 20.59
CA GLU A 335 -2.06 16.44 21.53
C GLU A 335 -3.41 16.96 22.04
N ILE A 336 -4.44 16.92 21.17
CA ILE A 336 -5.75 17.55 21.43
C ILE A 336 -6.71 16.58 22.13
N LEU A 337 -6.70 15.30 21.77
CA LEU A 337 -7.66 14.34 22.32
C LEU A 337 -7.36 14.04 23.79
N PRO A 338 -8.41 13.86 24.61
CA PRO A 338 -8.29 13.28 25.95
C PRO A 338 -7.60 11.88 25.95
N ASP A 339 -6.83 11.59 27.00
CA ASP A 339 -6.03 10.35 27.11
C ASP A 339 -6.90 9.08 27.13
N ASP A 340 -8.12 9.17 27.67
CA ASP A 340 -9.10 8.09 27.68
C ASP A 340 -9.56 7.71 26.27
N LEU A 341 -9.76 8.68 25.37
CA LEU A 341 -10.10 8.41 23.98
C LEU A 341 -8.92 7.79 23.22
N LEU A 342 -7.70 8.23 23.50
CA LEU A 342 -6.49 7.67 22.87
C LEU A 342 -6.23 6.22 23.31
N THR A 343 -6.48 5.91 24.58
CA THR A 343 -6.24 4.57 25.15
C THR A 343 -7.30 3.57 24.72
N ASN A 344 -8.54 4.01 24.55
CA ASN A 344 -9.66 3.17 24.10
C ASN A 344 -9.77 3.04 22.57
N ALA A 345 -8.92 3.75 21.82
CA ALA A 345 -8.91 3.68 20.36
C ALA A 345 -8.55 2.25 19.90
N LYS A 346 -9.46 1.63 19.14
CA LYS A 346 -9.26 0.27 18.59
C LYS A 346 -8.18 0.20 17.50
N ASN A 347 -7.87 1.33 16.87
CA ASN A 347 -6.90 1.43 15.80
C ASN A 347 -6.21 2.81 15.81
N THR A 348 -5.20 2.97 14.97
CA THR A 348 -4.37 4.18 14.86
C THR A 348 -4.96 5.27 13.96
N MET A 349 -6.26 5.22 13.62
CA MET A 349 -6.92 6.20 12.74
C MET A 349 -7.32 7.48 13.50
N TYR A 350 -6.34 8.15 14.11
CA TYR A 350 -6.60 9.28 15.01
C TYR A 350 -7.28 10.47 14.32
N GLY A 351 -7.00 10.73 13.04
CA GLY A 351 -7.70 11.77 12.27
C GLY A 351 -9.22 11.58 12.21
N LYS A 352 -9.71 10.32 12.17
CA LYS A 352 -11.15 10.02 12.22
C LYS A 352 -11.75 10.29 13.60
N ILE A 353 -11.02 9.92 14.65
CA ILE A 353 -11.43 10.18 16.04
C ILE A 353 -11.46 11.69 16.30
N LEU A 354 -10.49 12.43 15.77
CA LEU A 354 -10.42 13.88 15.86
C LEU A 354 -11.63 14.56 15.21
N GLU A 355 -12.06 14.09 14.02
CA GLU A 355 -13.29 14.58 13.38
C GLU A 355 -14.53 14.33 14.26
N GLN A 356 -14.68 13.12 14.78
CA GLN A 356 -15.82 12.76 15.64
C GLN A 356 -15.84 13.57 16.94
N PHE A 357 -14.68 13.83 17.52
CA PHE A 357 -14.53 14.64 18.73
C PHE A 357 -14.87 16.11 18.47
N ALA A 358 -14.43 16.67 17.34
CA ALA A 358 -14.65 18.07 16.99
C ALA A 358 -16.06 18.35 16.48
N PHE A 359 -16.69 17.38 15.81
CA PHE A 359 -17.98 17.51 15.15
C PHE A 359 -18.93 16.35 15.50
N PRO A 360 -19.32 16.20 16.78
CA PRO A 360 -20.16 15.09 17.23
C PRO A 360 -21.54 15.04 16.54
N ASN A 361 -22.07 16.19 16.11
CA ASN A 361 -23.35 16.27 15.39
C ASN A 361 -23.16 16.30 13.86
N GLY A 362 -21.92 16.08 13.38
CA GLY A 362 -21.59 16.02 11.96
C GLY A 362 -21.92 17.34 11.23
N PRO A 363 -22.66 17.30 10.11
CA PRO A 363 -22.94 18.48 9.27
C PRO A 363 -23.55 19.69 9.99
N ILE A 364 -24.26 19.46 11.09
CA ILE A 364 -24.88 20.55 11.88
C ILE A 364 -23.79 21.45 12.48
N ASP A 365 -22.69 20.88 12.96
CA ASP A 365 -21.63 21.62 13.66
C ASP A 365 -20.84 22.56 12.73
N TYR A 366 -20.83 22.28 11.43
CA TYR A 366 -20.15 23.10 10.41
C TYR A 366 -21.09 23.68 9.34
N ALA A 367 -22.40 23.71 9.59
CA ALA A 367 -23.37 24.35 8.70
C ALA A 367 -23.09 25.85 8.48
N ASN A 368 -22.51 26.50 9.49
CA ASN A 368 -22.12 27.91 9.47
C ASN A 368 -20.69 28.14 8.96
N TYR A 369 -19.99 27.11 8.50
CA TYR A 369 -18.68 27.28 7.89
C TYR A 369 -18.77 28.22 6.67
N ARG A 370 -17.85 29.17 6.58
CA ARG A 370 -17.74 30.12 5.47
C ARG A 370 -16.30 30.13 4.96
N PRO A 371 -16.06 29.76 3.69
CA PRO A 371 -14.72 29.80 3.12
C PRO A 371 -14.27 31.24 2.83
N PRO A 372 -12.96 31.52 2.83
CA PRO A 372 -12.38 32.75 2.29
C PRO A 372 -12.81 33.00 0.82
N THR A 373 -13.45 34.14 0.56
CA THR A 373 -14.00 34.45 -0.78
C THR A 373 -12.90 34.81 -1.79
N LYS A 374 -11.83 35.47 -1.33
CA LYS A 374 -10.68 35.85 -2.14
C LYS A 374 -9.36 35.48 -1.44
N ARG A 375 -8.28 35.44 -2.21
CA ARG A 375 -6.92 35.12 -1.73
C ARG A 375 -6.47 35.97 -0.55
N GLY A 376 -6.79 37.26 -0.55
CA GLY A 376 -6.42 38.17 0.54
C GLY A 376 -7.02 37.76 1.89
N ASP A 377 -8.21 37.15 1.87
CA ASP A 377 -8.90 36.70 3.09
C ASP A 377 -8.21 35.48 3.73
N GLU A 378 -7.52 34.66 2.94
CA GLU A 378 -6.79 33.47 3.43
C GLU A 378 -5.57 33.83 4.29
N VAL A 379 -5.07 35.06 4.19
CA VAL A 379 -3.94 35.57 4.98
C VAL A 379 -4.39 36.06 6.36
N ILE A 380 -5.68 36.38 6.51
CA ILE A 380 -6.23 36.94 7.73
C ILE A 380 -6.23 35.85 8.80
N LYS A 381 -5.50 36.08 9.90
CA LYS A 381 -5.49 35.17 11.04
C LYS A 381 -6.83 35.27 11.76
N ARG A 382 -7.41 34.11 12.06
CA ARG A 382 -8.60 34.00 12.90
C ARG A 382 -8.15 33.84 14.35
N GLU A 383 -8.28 34.90 15.14
CA GLU A 383 -8.07 34.80 16.59
C GLU A 383 -9.22 34.01 17.22
N THR A 384 -8.87 33.04 18.06
CA THR A 384 -9.84 32.28 18.83
C THR A 384 -10.13 32.98 20.16
N PRO A 385 -11.26 32.66 20.83
CA PRO A 385 -11.55 33.18 22.18
C PRO A 385 -10.48 32.87 23.22
N TRP A 386 -9.59 31.93 22.91
CA TRP A 386 -8.51 31.44 23.76
C TRP A 386 -7.17 32.19 23.58
N GLY A 387 -7.13 33.22 22.73
CA GLY A 387 -5.97 34.08 22.54
C GLY A 387 -4.86 33.48 21.67
N TRP A 388 -5.13 32.40 20.94
CA TRP A 388 -4.22 31.81 19.96
C TRP A 388 -4.84 31.81 18.55
N SER A 389 -3.99 31.64 17.54
CA SER A 389 -4.43 31.48 16.15
C SER A 389 -3.49 30.52 15.41
N LEU A 390 -4.04 29.83 14.41
CA LEU A 390 -3.27 28.99 13.50
C LEU A 390 -3.09 29.73 12.16
N THR A 391 -1.88 29.64 11.59
CA THR A 391 -1.55 30.32 10.34
C THR A 391 -1.62 29.34 9.18
N THR A 392 -2.34 29.71 8.12
CA THR A 392 -2.43 28.91 6.89
C THR A 392 -1.10 28.92 6.14
N PRO A 393 -0.51 27.74 5.89
CA PRO A 393 0.75 27.63 5.14
C PRO A 393 0.63 28.25 3.74
N PHE A 394 1.69 28.93 3.31
CA PHE A 394 1.78 29.56 1.98
C PHE A 394 0.63 30.52 1.61
N ALA A 395 -0.13 31.04 2.57
CA ALA A 395 -1.30 31.89 2.29
C ALA A 395 -0.97 33.11 1.41
N ASN A 396 0.23 33.66 1.54
CA ASN A 396 0.73 34.81 0.79
C ASN A 396 1.34 34.49 -0.58
N THR A 397 1.43 33.20 -0.97
CA THR A 397 2.02 32.80 -2.27
C THR A 397 1.03 32.01 -3.11
N ARG A 398 1.25 31.97 -4.43
CA ARG A 398 0.55 31.07 -5.37
C ARG A 398 1.36 29.80 -5.69
N HIS A 399 2.38 29.49 -4.88
CA HIS A 399 3.21 28.32 -5.10
C HIS A 399 2.38 27.03 -4.94
N LEU A 400 2.43 26.14 -5.93
CA LEU A 400 1.69 24.88 -5.93
C LEU A 400 2.45 23.82 -5.14
N GLN A 401 2.41 23.96 -3.82
CA GLN A 401 3.05 23.04 -2.89
C GLN A 401 2.22 22.93 -1.62
N PHE A 402 2.19 21.74 -1.03
CA PHE A 402 1.56 21.52 0.28
C PHE A 402 2.61 21.57 1.40
N SER A 403 2.14 21.92 2.60
CA SER A 403 2.95 21.92 3.83
C SER A 403 1.97 21.87 4.99
N PHE A 404 2.19 20.95 5.92
CA PHE A 404 1.30 20.73 7.06
C PHE A 404 2.06 20.66 8.39
N SER A 405 3.39 20.54 8.37
CA SER A 405 4.20 20.39 9.59
C SER A 405 4.06 21.56 10.58
N SER A 406 3.86 22.78 10.07
CA SER A 406 3.68 23.97 10.90
C SER A 406 2.38 23.94 11.72
N ILE A 407 1.35 23.27 11.22
CA ILE A 407 0.03 23.19 11.86
C ILE A 407 0.13 22.29 13.10
N ALA A 408 0.62 21.05 12.93
CA ALA A 408 0.87 20.16 14.05
C ALA A 408 1.83 20.76 15.08
N SER A 409 2.91 21.42 14.62
CA SER A 409 3.87 22.08 15.51
C SER A 409 3.26 23.23 16.32
N ALA A 410 2.36 24.01 15.70
CA ALA A 410 1.65 25.09 16.39
C ALA A 410 0.70 24.54 17.46
N VAL A 411 -0.02 23.44 17.17
CA VAL A 411 -0.86 22.73 18.16
C VAL A 411 -0.03 22.29 19.35
N THR A 412 1.08 21.57 19.11
CA THR A 412 1.99 21.13 20.20
C THR A 412 2.48 22.31 21.03
N LYS A 413 2.81 23.44 20.40
CA LYS A 413 3.25 24.66 21.10
C LYS A 413 2.15 25.25 21.99
N ILE A 414 0.92 25.36 21.51
CA ILE A 414 -0.22 25.86 22.29
C ILE A 414 -0.44 24.97 23.53
N VAL A 415 -0.49 23.65 23.32
CA VAL A 415 -0.69 22.67 24.42
C VAL A 415 0.47 22.74 25.43
N ALA A 416 1.72 22.82 24.96
CA ALA A 416 2.90 22.90 25.83
C ALA A 416 2.95 24.22 26.63
N GLN A 417 2.53 25.34 26.05
CA GLN A 417 2.45 26.63 26.74
C GLN A 417 1.43 26.60 27.88
N LYS A 418 0.24 26.04 27.66
CA LYS A 418 -0.76 25.83 28.70
C LYS A 418 -0.23 24.96 29.83
N LYS A 419 0.37 23.81 29.50
CA LYS A 419 1.01 22.92 30.48
C LYS A 419 2.09 23.64 31.31
N LYS A 420 2.92 24.47 30.67
CA LYS A 420 3.97 25.25 31.34
C LYS A 420 3.39 26.32 32.28
N ALA A 421 2.22 26.86 31.97
CA ALA A 421 1.48 27.78 32.85
C ALA A 421 0.76 27.06 34.01
N GLY A 422 0.81 25.73 34.07
CA GLY A 422 0.07 24.94 35.06
C GLY A 422 -1.42 24.80 34.73
N GLU A 423 -1.82 25.17 33.51
CA GLU A 423 -3.20 25.08 33.03
C GLU A 423 -3.42 23.80 32.22
N THR A 424 -4.66 23.30 32.21
CA THR A 424 -5.10 22.23 31.32
C THR A 424 -6.08 22.77 30.28
N LEU A 425 -6.04 22.20 29.07
CA LEU A 425 -7.01 22.53 28.03
C LEU A 425 -8.40 22.05 28.47
N SER A 426 -9.36 22.97 28.52
CA SER A 426 -10.77 22.66 28.74
C SER A 426 -11.33 21.83 27.58
N TYR A 427 -12.49 21.20 27.78
CA TYR A 427 -13.16 20.46 26.71
C TYR A 427 -13.44 21.35 25.49
N ASP A 428 -14.01 22.54 25.72
CA ASP A 428 -14.35 23.49 24.65
C ASP A 428 -13.12 24.00 23.91
N GLU A 429 -12.01 24.27 24.62
CA GLU A 429 -10.76 24.69 23.99
C GLU A 429 -10.16 23.58 23.12
N ARG A 430 -10.27 22.31 23.55
CA ARG A 430 -9.84 21.15 22.73
C ARG A 430 -10.68 21.04 21.47
N VAL A 431 -11.99 21.22 21.57
CA VAL A 431 -12.90 21.17 20.42
C VAL A 431 -12.54 22.29 19.43
N ASP A 432 -12.35 23.52 19.90
CA ASP A 432 -11.96 24.64 19.04
C ASP A 432 -10.58 24.42 18.41
N LEU A 433 -9.60 23.90 19.16
CA LEU A 433 -8.28 23.58 18.64
C LEU A 433 -8.33 22.48 17.57
N ALA A 434 -9.18 21.47 17.75
CA ALA A 434 -9.41 20.43 16.75
C ALA A 434 -10.05 21.00 15.47
N ARG A 435 -11.10 21.81 15.63
CA ARG A 435 -11.83 22.46 14.52
C ARG A 435 -10.91 23.38 13.73
N GLU A 436 -10.16 24.25 14.40
CA GLU A 436 -9.23 25.17 13.75
C GLU A 436 -8.07 24.45 13.08
N SER A 437 -7.53 23.38 13.69
CA SER A 437 -6.49 22.56 13.07
C SER A 437 -6.96 21.93 11.76
N MET A 438 -8.15 21.30 11.76
CA MET A 438 -8.74 20.73 10.55
C MET A 438 -9.07 21.80 9.51
N ARG A 439 -9.64 22.94 9.95
CA ARG A 439 -9.96 24.06 9.07
C ARG A 439 -8.72 24.53 8.32
N VAL A 440 -7.63 24.84 9.03
CA VAL A 440 -6.40 25.34 8.40
C VAL A 440 -5.77 24.30 7.47
N CYS A 441 -5.76 23.02 7.85
CA CYS A 441 -5.31 21.94 6.96
C CYS A 441 -6.12 21.87 5.66
N PHE A 442 -7.46 21.87 5.76
CA PHE A 442 -8.34 21.70 4.62
C PHE A 442 -8.46 22.95 3.75
N GLU A 443 -8.44 24.14 4.36
CA GLU A 443 -8.39 25.41 3.62
C GLU A 443 -7.09 25.52 2.82
N HIS A 444 -5.94 25.12 3.37
CA HIS A 444 -4.68 25.08 2.63
C HIS A 444 -4.76 24.14 1.41
N LEU A 445 -5.30 22.94 1.61
CA LEU A 445 -5.52 21.96 0.55
C LEU A 445 -6.44 22.50 -0.56
N ALA A 446 -7.58 23.06 -0.18
CA ALA A 446 -8.56 23.63 -1.10
C ALA A 446 -8.01 24.87 -1.84
N SER A 447 -7.28 25.72 -1.14
CA SER A 447 -6.60 26.91 -1.65
C SER A 447 -5.64 26.58 -2.80
N ARG A 448 -4.75 25.58 -2.64
CA ARG A 448 -3.84 25.15 -3.73
C ARG A 448 -4.60 24.45 -4.87
N THR A 449 -5.65 23.71 -4.54
CA THR A 449 -6.51 23.05 -5.56
C THR A 449 -7.16 24.10 -6.48
N VAL A 450 -7.70 25.17 -5.92
CA VAL A 450 -8.26 26.29 -6.69
C VAL A 450 -7.17 26.97 -7.54
N ILE A 451 -5.97 27.20 -6.99
CA ILE A 451 -4.85 27.76 -7.78
C ILE A 451 -4.51 26.86 -8.97
N ALA A 452 -4.49 25.54 -8.77
CA ALA A 452 -4.21 24.58 -9.83
C ALA A 452 -5.29 24.62 -10.92
N LEU A 453 -6.57 24.64 -10.55
CA LEU A 453 -7.67 24.79 -11.50
C LEU A 453 -7.61 26.13 -12.27
N GLU A 454 -7.27 27.23 -11.59
CA GLU A 454 -7.03 28.53 -12.23
C GLU A 454 -5.88 28.46 -13.23
N ALA A 455 -4.79 27.77 -12.90
CA ALA A 455 -3.64 27.59 -13.77
C ALA A 455 -3.99 26.76 -15.01
N LEU A 456 -4.74 25.65 -14.86
CA LEU A 456 -5.22 24.83 -15.98
C LEU A 456 -6.16 25.60 -16.90
N ARG A 457 -7.09 26.38 -16.32
CA ARG A 457 -8.02 27.22 -17.10
C ARG A 457 -7.30 28.31 -17.92
N ALA A 458 -6.15 28.78 -17.44
CA ALA A 458 -5.35 29.80 -18.12
C ALA A 458 -4.50 29.23 -19.28
N GLN A 459 -4.36 27.90 -19.41
CA GLN A 459 -3.58 27.29 -20.48
C GLN A 459 -4.28 27.46 -21.85
N PRO A 460 -3.51 27.57 -22.96
CA PRO A 460 -4.06 27.80 -24.31
C PRO A 460 -5.06 26.75 -24.77
N GLU A 461 -4.84 25.48 -24.40
CA GLU A 461 -5.69 24.34 -24.76
C GLU A 461 -7.04 24.34 -24.01
N ARG A 462 -7.22 25.22 -23.00
CA ARG A 462 -8.42 25.34 -22.15
C ARG A 462 -9.01 23.98 -21.76
N GLN A 463 -8.18 23.12 -21.17
CA GLN A 463 -8.66 21.84 -20.64
C GLN A 463 -9.56 22.11 -19.43
N GLU A 464 -10.88 22.07 -19.66
CA GLU A 464 -11.88 22.20 -18.62
C GLU A 464 -11.95 20.91 -17.80
N ILE A 465 -11.55 20.99 -16.53
CA ILE A 465 -11.66 19.89 -15.58
C ILE A 465 -13.10 19.86 -15.06
N LYS A 466 -13.81 18.75 -15.30
CA LYS A 466 -15.18 18.56 -14.80
C LYS A 466 -15.25 17.85 -13.46
N THR A 467 -14.20 17.11 -13.10
CA THR A 467 -14.22 16.26 -11.91
C THR A 467 -12.95 16.42 -11.08
N LEU A 468 -13.16 16.62 -9.77
CA LEU A 468 -12.16 16.55 -8.72
C LEU A 468 -12.34 15.25 -7.94
N ILE A 469 -11.41 14.33 -8.11
CA ILE A 469 -11.34 13.09 -7.34
C ILE A 469 -10.66 13.37 -6.00
N VAL A 470 -11.20 12.84 -4.91
CA VAL A 470 -10.57 12.89 -3.59
C VAL A 470 -10.44 11.47 -3.07
N SER A 471 -9.21 10.97 -2.95
CA SER A 471 -8.90 9.60 -2.53
C SER A 471 -7.91 9.56 -1.35
N GLY A 472 -7.76 8.39 -0.74
CA GLY A 472 -6.96 8.20 0.48
C GLY A 472 -7.79 8.26 1.77
N GLY A 473 -7.19 7.85 2.89
CA GLY A 473 -7.90 7.73 4.17
C GLY A 473 -8.53 9.03 4.69
N VAL A 474 -7.95 10.20 4.36
CA VAL A 474 -8.48 11.51 4.78
C VAL A 474 -9.70 11.92 3.94
N ALA A 475 -9.90 11.31 2.76
CA ALA A 475 -11.10 11.51 1.95
C ALA A 475 -12.39 11.07 2.65
N ALA A 476 -12.32 10.24 3.70
CA ALA A 476 -13.48 9.89 4.51
C ALA A 476 -13.99 11.05 5.38
N ASN A 477 -13.21 12.12 5.54
CA ASN A 477 -13.57 13.26 6.37
C ASN A 477 -14.63 14.14 5.69
N ARG A 478 -15.80 14.28 6.33
CA ARG A 478 -16.95 15.02 5.78
C ARG A 478 -16.74 16.52 5.84
N PHE A 479 -16.00 17.00 6.84
CA PHE A 479 -15.65 18.41 6.93
C PHE A 479 -14.72 18.82 5.78
N LEU A 480 -13.73 17.99 5.41
CA LEU A 480 -12.90 18.19 4.22
C LEU A 480 -13.75 18.35 2.95
N MET A 481 -14.71 17.45 2.72
CA MET A 481 -15.60 17.53 1.56
C MET A 481 -16.40 18.84 1.54
N THR A 482 -16.87 19.27 2.71
CA THR A 482 -17.58 20.54 2.87
C THR A 482 -16.68 21.74 2.55
N VAL A 483 -15.43 21.73 3.03
CA VAL A 483 -14.43 22.77 2.76
C VAL A 483 -14.13 22.85 1.27
N LEU A 484 -13.83 21.71 0.62
CA LEU A 484 -13.54 21.66 -0.81
C LEU A 484 -14.71 22.17 -1.64
N ARG A 485 -15.93 21.68 -1.38
CA ARG A 485 -17.13 22.12 -2.11
C ARG A 485 -17.34 23.63 -1.98
N SER A 486 -17.29 24.13 -0.74
CA SER A 486 -17.49 25.56 -0.47
C SER A 486 -16.43 26.44 -1.15
N PHE A 487 -15.17 25.99 -1.16
CA PHE A 487 -14.09 26.69 -1.88
C PHE A 487 -14.30 26.69 -3.39
N LEU A 488 -14.71 25.57 -3.99
CA LEU A 488 -14.98 25.52 -5.42
C LEU A 488 -16.14 26.46 -5.79
N ASP A 489 -17.21 26.48 -5.00
CA ASP A 489 -18.37 27.34 -5.21
C ASP A 489 -18.02 28.82 -5.22
N VAL A 490 -17.41 29.32 -4.13
CA VAL A 490 -17.10 30.75 -3.99
C VAL A 490 -16.02 31.24 -4.95
N ARG A 491 -15.25 30.33 -5.55
CA ARG A 491 -14.14 30.65 -6.47
C ARG A 491 -14.48 30.40 -7.95
N GLY A 492 -15.75 30.14 -8.26
CA GLY A 492 -16.25 30.03 -9.64
C GLY A 492 -15.97 28.67 -10.30
N PHE A 493 -15.70 27.63 -9.50
CA PHE A 493 -15.55 26.24 -9.93
C PHE A 493 -16.75 25.38 -9.51
N GLY A 494 -17.94 25.99 -9.40
CA GLY A 494 -19.16 25.28 -9.01
C GLY A 494 -19.58 24.16 -9.96
N HIS A 495 -19.09 24.19 -11.20
CA HIS A 495 -19.31 23.14 -12.22
C HIS A 495 -18.44 21.89 -12.02
N VAL A 496 -17.44 21.95 -11.14
CA VAL A 496 -16.54 20.81 -10.88
C VAL A 496 -17.19 19.88 -9.87
N ASP A 497 -17.45 18.64 -10.27
CA ASP A 497 -17.99 17.61 -9.40
C ASP A 497 -16.90 17.06 -8.47
N ILE A 498 -17.24 16.81 -7.21
CA ILE A 498 -16.34 16.14 -6.26
C ILE A 498 -16.73 14.67 -6.18
N VAL A 499 -15.79 13.78 -6.51
CA VAL A 499 -15.98 12.33 -6.45
C VAL A 499 -15.02 11.72 -5.44
N ALA A 500 -15.56 11.00 -4.46
CA ALA A 500 -14.76 10.23 -3.51
C ALA A 500 -15.18 8.75 -3.59
N PRO A 501 -14.23 7.80 -3.72
CA PRO A 501 -14.56 6.38 -3.62
C PRO A 501 -15.20 6.05 -2.26
N PRO A 502 -15.91 4.91 -2.15
CA PRO A 502 -16.38 4.45 -0.85
C PRO A 502 -15.17 4.14 0.05
N PRO A 503 -15.29 4.30 1.39
CA PRO A 503 -14.14 4.21 2.30
C PRO A 503 -13.29 2.94 2.17
N TYR A 504 -13.92 1.78 1.89
CA TYR A 504 -13.21 0.50 1.74
C TYR A 504 -12.36 0.41 0.45
N LEU A 505 -12.59 1.30 -0.53
CA LEU A 505 -11.76 1.44 -1.74
C LEU A 505 -10.82 2.65 -1.67
N CYS A 506 -11.00 3.56 -0.71
CA CYS A 506 -10.10 4.70 -0.49
C CYS A 506 -8.79 4.33 0.21
N THR A 507 -8.78 3.26 1.00
CA THR A 507 -7.57 2.71 1.62
C THR A 507 -6.85 1.76 0.68
N ASP A 508 -5.60 1.43 0.98
CA ASP A 508 -4.82 0.51 0.16
C ASP A 508 -5.51 -0.86 0.03
N ASN A 509 -5.73 -1.31 -1.20
CA ASN A 509 -6.38 -2.59 -1.46
C ASN A 509 -5.93 -3.16 -2.81
N ALA A 510 -6.12 -4.47 -3.01
CA ALA A 510 -5.75 -5.12 -4.25
C ALA A 510 -6.75 -4.91 -5.39
N ALA A 511 -7.98 -4.47 -5.10
CA ALA A 511 -8.97 -4.21 -6.15
C ALA A 511 -8.60 -2.99 -6.99
N MET A 512 -8.07 -1.91 -6.40
CA MET A 512 -7.53 -0.77 -7.15
C MET A 512 -6.35 -1.17 -8.04
N ILE A 513 -5.48 -2.08 -7.57
CA ILE A 513 -4.35 -2.61 -8.34
C ILE A 513 -4.87 -3.43 -9.52
N GLY A 514 -5.85 -4.29 -9.27
CA GLY A 514 -6.54 -5.05 -10.32
C GLY A 514 -7.16 -4.17 -11.38
N TRP A 515 -7.87 -3.13 -10.97
CA TRP A 515 -8.51 -2.22 -11.90
C TRP A 515 -7.51 -1.42 -12.75
N ALA A 516 -6.48 -0.85 -12.14
CA ALA A 516 -5.42 -0.17 -12.89
C ALA A 516 -4.68 -1.16 -13.81
N GLY A 517 -4.49 -2.40 -13.36
CA GLY A 517 -3.99 -3.50 -14.18
C GLY A 517 -4.88 -3.78 -15.38
N ILE A 518 -6.21 -3.82 -15.21
CA ILE A 518 -7.19 -4.02 -16.29
C ILE A 518 -7.10 -2.89 -17.30
N GLU A 519 -7.13 -1.64 -16.85
CA GLU A 519 -7.06 -0.49 -17.77
C GLU A 519 -5.71 -0.48 -18.54
N MET A 520 -4.59 -0.78 -17.88
CA MET A 520 -3.28 -0.88 -18.54
C MET A 520 -3.23 -2.07 -19.52
N PHE A 521 -3.79 -3.21 -19.13
CA PHE A 521 -3.84 -4.42 -19.95
C PHE A 521 -4.67 -4.21 -21.22
N GLU A 522 -5.83 -3.56 -21.11
CA GLU A 522 -6.68 -3.20 -22.25
C GLU A 522 -6.02 -2.15 -23.15
N ALA A 523 -5.21 -1.25 -22.59
CA ALA A 523 -4.39 -0.30 -23.35
C ALA A 523 -3.17 -0.95 -24.05
N GLY A 524 -3.01 -2.27 -23.94
CA GLY A 524 -1.95 -3.05 -24.60
C GLY A 524 -0.65 -3.16 -23.79
N TRP A 525 -0.61 -2.65 -22.57
CA TRP A 525 0.60 -2.68 -21.73
C TRP A 525 0.74 -3.99 -20.96
N ARG A 526 1.93 -4.58 -21.01
CA ARG A 526 2.36 -5.75 -20.21
C ARG A 526 3.71 -5.45 -19.58
N THR A 527 4.08 -6.24 -18.59
CA THR A 527 5.34 -6.10 -17.87
C THR A 527 6.18 -7.36 -18.00
N ASP A 528 7.44 -7.19 -18.41
CA ASP A 528 8.44 -8.24 -18.48
C ASP A 528 8.68 -8.90 -17.10
N LEU A 529 8.92 -10.19 -17.07
CA LEU A 529 9.09 -10.94 -15.80
C LEU A 529 10.41 -10.61 -15.07
N GLY A 530 11.39 -9.99 -15.75
CA GLY A 530 12.66 -9.54 -15.20
C GLY A 530 12.58 -8.24 -14.38
N VAL A 531 11.40 -7.59 -14.32
CA VAL A 531 11.27 -6.32 -13.57
C VAL A 531 11.55 -6.46 -12.08
N ARG A 532 12.00 -5.37 -11.46
CA ARG A 532 12.28 -5.29 -10.02
C ARG A 532 11.32 -4.32 -9.35
N ALA A 533 11.18 -4.47 -8.03
CA ALA A 533 10.45 -3.54 -7.19
C ALA A 533 11.11 -2.15 -7.21
N LEU A 534 10.29 -1.10 -7.31
CA LEU A 534 10.73 0.28 -7.38
C LEU A 534 10.44 0.97 -6.06
N ARG A 535 11.50 1.40 -5.35
CA ARG A 535 11.35 2.12 -4.07
C ARG A 535 10.73 3.49 -4.28
N LYS A 536 11.23 4.18 -5.30
CA LYS A 536 10.76 5.47 -5.77
C LYS A 536 10.33 5.25 -7.20
N TRP A 537 9.15 5.76 -7.52
CA TRP A 537 8.56 5.74 -8.84
C TRP A 537 7.60 6.93 -8.87
N SER A 538 7.91 7.91 -9.71
CA SER A 538 7.09 9.10 -9.91
C SER A 538 5.88 8.75 -10.76
N LEU A 539 4.79 9.47 -10.52
CA LEU A 539 3.68 9.55 -11.47
C LEU A 539 4.02 10.45 -12.65
N ASP A 540 4.82 11.49 -12.39
CA ASP A 540 5.04 12.60 -13.31
C ASP A 540 5.94 12.19 -14.48
N PRO A 541 5.45 12.26 -15.73
CA PRO A 541 6.27 11.96 -16.91
C PRO A 541 7.44 12.93 -17.10
N GLN A 542 7.40 14.13 -16.49
CA GLN A 542 8.50 15.10 -16.51
C GLN A 542 9.55 14.86 -15.43
N ALA A 543 9.32 13.91 -14.52
CA ALA A 543 10.34 13.50 -13.55
C ALA A 543 11.47 12.71 -14.23
N ASP A 544 12.64 12.66 -13.58
CA ASP A 544 13.83 11.97 -14.10
C ASP A 544 13.60 10.48 -14.43
N ASP A 545 12.62 9.85 -13.79
CA ASP A 545 12.28 8.45 -14.02
C ASP A 545 11.18 8.23 -15.06
N GLY A 546 10.69 9.30 -15.72
CA GLY A 546 9.74 9.26 -16.83
C GLY A 546 8.31 8.87 -16.47
N GLY A 547 7.92 8.99 -15.19
CA GLY A 547 6.57 8.72 -14.73
C GLY A 547 6.16 7.24 -14.79
N VAL A 548 4.87 6.97 -15.02
CA VAL A 548 4.33 5.59 -15.07
C VAL A 548 5.03 4.73 -16.12
N LEU A 549 5.35 5.26 -17.29
CA LEU A 549 5.97 4.47 -18.37
C LEU A 549 7.50 4.51 -18.38
N GLY A 550 8.12 5.35 -17.56
CA GLY A 550 9.56 5.55 -17.66
C GLY A 550 10.43 4.40 -17.16
N PRO A 551 10.07 3.63 -16.10
CA PRO A 551 10.84 2.45 -15.75
C PRO A 551 10.81 1.35 -16.82
N ASN A 552 11.96 0.76 -17.10
CA ASN A 552 12.11 -0.35 -18.03
C ASN A 552 11.19 -1.54 -17.72
N GLY A 553 10.94 -2.36 -18.74
CA GLY A 553 10.18 -3.61 -18.64
C GLY A 553 8.75 -3.53 -19.13
N TRP A 554 8.27 -2.37 -19.58
CA TRP A 554 7.00 -2.28 -20.31
C TRP A 554 7.12 -2.92 -21.69
N GLN A 555 6.13 -3.70 -22.07
CA GLN A 555 5.93 -4.28 -23.39
C GLN A 555 4.57 -3.81 -23.90
N ARG A 556 4.52 -3.28 -25.12
CA ARG A 556 3.27 -2.89 -25.77
C ARG A 556 2.92 -3.95 -26.82
N VAL A 557 1.77 -4.60 -26.64
CA VAL A 557 1.28 -5.70 -27.49
C VAL A 557 0.22 -5.18 -28.46
#